data_AF-A0A7C2A9X0-F1
#
_entry.id   AF-A0A7C2A9X0-F1
#
_cell.length_a   1.000
_cell.length_b   1.000
_cell.length_c   1.000
_cell.angle_alpha   90.00
_cell.angle_beta   90.00
_cell.angle_gamma   90.00
#
_symmetry.space_group_name_H-M   'P 1'
#
loop_
_entity.id
_entity.type
_entity.pdbx_description
1 polymer ?
#
loop_
_entity_poly.entity_id
_entity_poly.type
_entity_poly.pdbx_seq_one_letter_code
_entity_poly.pdbx_strand_id
1 'polypeptide(L)'
;MRSEGVEIIYGDAVNKEILDKADVERASVVVLALPKDHDVNLISKTVRALNPKVKILARSHNSKNSEKLKDIGVNQTIEPEFEAALSLVHSVMQIKGEKDRKVLYWLRNIKELNDLHEGEEV
;
A
#
# COMPACT_ATOMS: atom_id res chain seq x y z
N MET A 1 20.93 1.29 -2.27
CA MET A 1 20.49 1.18 -0.87
C MET A 1 21.62 1.35 0.15
N ARG A 2 22.54 0.38 0.38
CA ARG A 2 23.63 0.61 1.38
C ARG A 2 24.55 1.77 1.00
N SER A 3 24.87 1.89 -0.28
CA SER A 3 25.67 3.00 -0.83
C SER A 3 24.94 4.34 -0.83
N GLU A 4 23.64 4.36 -0.54
CA GLU A 4 22.79 5.56 -0.53
C GLU A 4 22.54 6.06 0.90
N GLY A 5 23.20 5.48 1.90
CA GLY A 5 23.03 5.87 3.31
C GLY A 5 21.71 5.41 3.94
N VAL A 6 21.00 4.47 3.31
CA VAL A 6 19.77 3.90 3.85
C VAL A 6 20.11 2.82 4.87
N GLU A 7 19.52 2.90 6.06
CA GLU A 7 19.63 1.87 7.09
C GLU A 7 18.93 0.57 6.64
N ILE A 8 19.60 -0.56 6.79
CA ILE A 8 19.07 -1.86 6.36
C ILE A 8 19.22 -2.87 7.48
N ILE A 9 18.08 -3.45 7.85
CA ILE A 9 17.99 -4.53 8.82
C ILE A 9 17.63 -5.81 8.06
N TYR A 10 18.44 -6.85 8.24
CA TYR A 10 18.22 -8.14 7.62
C TYR A 10 17.45 -9.05 8.57
N GLY A 11 16.34 -9.60 8.09
CA GLY A 11 15.52 -10.55 8.82
C GLY A 11 14.11 -10.62 8.26
N ASP A 12 13.31 -11.50 8.85
CA ASP A 12 11.88 -11.58 8.58
C ASP A 12 11.14 -10.53 9.42
N ALA A 13 10.41 -9.64 8.76
CA ALA A 13 9.65 -8.58 9.43
C ALA A 13 8.49 -9.11 10.29
N VAL A 14 8.09 -10.38 10.10
CA VAL A 14 7.16 -11.06 11.02
C VAL A 14 7.74 -11.17 12.43
N ASN A 15 9.06 -11.23 12.56
CA ASN A 15 9.73 -11.26 13.87
C ASN A 15 9.73 -9.86 14.50
N LYS A 16 9.11 -9.74 15.68
CA LYS A 16 9.08 -8.51 16.48
C LYS A 16 10.47 -7.92 16.71
N GLU A 17 11.50 -8.72 16.92
CA GLU A 17 12.86 -8.20 17.13
C GLU A 17 13.40 -7.41 15.93
N ILE A 18 12.97 -7.75 14.71
CA ILE A 18 13.32 -7.00 13.50
C ILE A 18 12.60 -5.66 13.45
N LEU A 19 11.33 -5.63 13.86
CA LEU A 19 10.54 -4.40 13.96
C LEU A 19 11.05 -3.48 15.08
N ASP A 20 11.48 -4.04 16.21
CA ASP A 20 12.10 -3.29 17.30
C ASP A 20 13.44 -2.69 16.87
N LYS A 21 14.29 -3.46 16.16
CA LYS A 21 15.53 -2.95 15.55
C LYS A 21 15.26 -1.83 14.54
N ALA A 22 14.12 -1.91 13.85
CA ALA A 22 13.68 -0.91 12.88
C ALA A 22 12.99 0.30 13.52
N ASP A 23 12.96 0.38 14.85
CA ASP A 23 12.45 1.51 15.61
C ASP A 23 10.98 1.88 15.28
N VAL A 24 10.16 0.86 15.02
CA VAL A 24 8.75 1.02 14.63
C VAL A 24 7.94 1.79 15.69
N GLU A 25 8.34 1.71 16.96
CA GLU A 25 7.72 2.45 18.07
C GLU A 25 7.76 3.98 17.85
N ARG A 26 8.77 4.50 17.13
CA ARG A 26 8.93 5.94 16.83
C ARG A 26 8.58 6.31 15.38
N ALA A 27 8.29 5.31 14.54
CA ALA A 27 7.97 5.54 13.14
C ALA A 27 6.70 6.39 12.96
N SER A 28 6.73 7.33 12.01
CA SER A 28 5.56 8.09 11.59
C SER A 28 4.69 7.29 10.61
N VAL A 29 5.35 6.52 9.73
CA VAL A 29 4.74 5.70 8.68
C VAL A 29 5.48 4.38 8.57
N VAL A 30 4.72 3.29 8.36
CA VAL A 30 5.25 1.97 8.00
C VAL A 30 4.66 1.56 6.66
N VAL A 31 5.51 1.14 5.73
CA VAL A 31 5.12 0.63 4.41
C VAL A 31 5.35 -0.87 4.36
N LEU A 32 4.27 -1.63 4.15
CA LEU A 32 4.30 -3.09 4.02
C LEU A 32 4.18 -3.48 2.54
N ALA A 33 5.32 -3.66 1.89
CA ALA A 33 5.41 -4.00 0.46
C ALA A 33 5.66 -5.51 0.24
N LEU A 34 5.03 -6.36 1.04
CA LEU A 34 5.26 -7.82 1.02
C LEU A 34 4.33 -8.51 0.01
N PRO A 35 4.77 -9.64 -0.58
CA PRO A 35 3.96 -10.38 -1.54
C PRO A 35 2.93 -11.32 -0.89
N LYS A 36 2.89 -11.46 0.43
CA LYS A 36 1.95 -12.37 1.12
C LYS A 36 1.05 -11.61 2.08
N ASP A 37 -0.25 -11.68 1.85
CA ASP A 37 -1.26 -11.00 2.67
C ASP A 37 -1.24 -11.46 4.14
N HIS A 38 -0.93 -12.74 4.37
CA HIS A 38 -0.78 -13.28 5.72
C HIS A 38 0.32 -12.56 6.51
N ASP A 39 1.48 -12.33 5.90
CA ASP A 39 2.61 -11.67 6.54
C ASP A 39 2.26 -10.20 6.80
N VAL A 40 1.63 -9.52 5.84
CA VAL A 40 1.13 -8.15 6.00
C VAL A 40 0.19 -8.05 7.21
N ASN A 41 -0.72 -9.01 7.37
CA ASN A 41 -1.66 -9.03 8.49
C ASN A 41 -0.96 -9.18 9.84
N LEU A 42 -0.07 -10.18 9.96
CA LEU A 42 0.66 -10.44 11.20
C LEU A 42 1.55 -9.26 11.58
N ILE A 43 2.26 -8.69 10.61
CA ILE A 43 3.13 -7.53 10.82
C ILE A 43 2.30 -6.30 11.19
N SER A 44 1.18 -6.04 10.52
CA SER A 44 0.31 -4.90 10.83
C SER A 44 -0.17 -4.92 12.27
N LYS A 45 -0.54 -6.11 12.79
CA LYS A 45 -0.93 -6.28 14.20
C LYS A 45 0.22 -5.98 15.16
N THR A 46 1.41 -6.52 14.89
CA THR A 46 2.59 -6.25 15.72
C THR A 46 3.00 -4.77 15.68
N VAL A 47 3.02 -4.17 14.49
CA VAL A 47 3.29 -2.74 14.28
C VAL A 47 2.29 -1.88 15.06
N ARG A 48 0.99 -2.20 15.01
CA ARG A 48 -0.04 -1.46 15.74
C ARG A 48 0.09 -1.63 17.26
N ALA A 49 0.50 -2.81 17.73
CA ALA A 49 0.77 -3.06 19.14
C ALA A 49 1.99 -2.27 19.64
N LEU A 50 3.05 -2.15 18.83
CA LEU A 50 4.24 -1.35 19.12
C LEU A 50 3.97 0.15 19.06
N ASN A 51 3.20 0.59 18.07
CA ASN A 51 2.89 1.99 17.83
C ASN A 51 1.41 2.16 17.44
N PRO A 52 0.52 2.42 18.41
CA PRO A 52 -0.90 2.58 18.14
C PRO A 52 -1.25 3.74 17.19
N LYS A 53 -0.37 4.73 17.03
CA LYS A 53 -0.62 5.95 16.24
C LYS A 53 -0.01 5.92 14.82
N VAL A 54 0.86 4.94 14.53
CA VAL A 54 1.56 4.85 13.25
C VAL A 54 0.58 4.78 12.07
N LYS A 55 0.95 5.39 10.94
CA LYS A 55 0.24 5.20 9.69
C LYS A 55 0.79 3.98 8.96
N ILE A 56 -0.07 3.05 8.60
CA ILE A 56 0.32 1.84 7.88
C ILE A 56 -0.21 1.94 6.45
N LEU A 57 0.69 1.88 5.48
CA LEU A 57 0.41 1.74 4.06
C LEU A 57 0.80 0.33 3.64
N ALA A 58 -0.12 -0.43 3.03
CA ALA A 58 0.18 -1.79 2.60
C ALA A 58 -0.05 -1.99 1.10
N ARG A 59 0.75 -2.87 0.50
CA ARG A 59 0.42 -3.49 -0.77
C ARG A 59 -0.79 -4.42 -0.57
N SER A 60 -1.74 -4.37 -1.48
CA SER A 60 -2.80 -5.37 -1.65
C SER A 60 -2.69 -6.03 -3.02
N HIS A 61 -3.16 -7.27 -3.15
CA HIS A 61 -3.22 -7.98 -4.43
C HIS A 61 -4.60 -7.98 -5.09
N ASN A 62 -5.65 -7.59 -4.36
CA ASN A 62 -7.01 -7.44 -4.89
C ASN A 62 -7.89 -6.67 -3.89
N SER A 63 -9.03 -6.19 -4.37
CA SER A 63 -10.05 -5.47 -3.58
C SER A 63 -10.48 -6.21 -2.30
N LYS A 64 -10.78 -7.51 -2.39
CA LYS A 64 -11.22 -8.33 -1.24
C LYS A 64 -10.18 -8.41 -0.12
N ASN A 65 -8.90 -8.33 -0.48
CA ASN A 65 -7.81 -8.29 0.49
C ASN A 65 -7.61 -6.88 1.05
N SER A 66 -7.84 -5.84 0.24
CA SER A 66 -7.74 -4.44 0.68
C SER A 66 -8.67 -4.16 1.86
N GLU A 67 -9.93 -4.60 1.79
CA GLU A 67 -10.91 -4.45 2.87
C GLU A 67 -10.45 -5.12 4.17
N LYS A 68 -10.03 -6.39 4.09
CA LYS A 68 -9.53 -7.13 5.25
C LYS A 68 -8.31 -6.48 5.90
N LEU A 69 -7.44 -5.88 5.09
CA LEU A 69 -6.29 -5.14 5.58
C LEU A 69 -6.71 -3.84 6.29
N LYS A 70 -7.72 -3.12 5.76
CA LYS A 70 -8.29 -1.94 6.43
C LYS A 70 -8.89 -2.31 7.79
N ASP A 71 -9.62 -3.42 7.88
CA ASP A 71 -10.24 -3.91 9.12
C ASP A 71 -9.24 -4.19 10.25
N ILE A 72 -8.02 -4.62 9.91
CA ILE A 72 -6.95 -4.87 10.88
C ILE A 72 -6.09 -3.62 11.19
N GLY A 73 -6.54 -2.45 10.73
CA GLY A 73 -5.92 -1.17 11.05
C GLY A 73 -4.86 -0.70 10.05
N VAL A 74 -4.80 -1.25 8.84
CA VAL A 74 -4.06 -0.62 7.75
C VAL A 74 -4.80 0.65 7.32
N ASN A 75 -4.09 1.76 7.22
CA ASN A 75 -4.71 3.06 6.94
C ASN A 75 -5.00 3.24 5.45
N GLN A 76 -4.15 2.68 4.59
CA GLN A 76 -4.32 2.74 3.15
C GLN A 76 -3.72 1.50 2.49
N THR A 77 -4.39 1.03 1.45
CA THR A 77 -3.92 -0.05 0.59
C THR A 77 -3.64 0.49 -0.81
N ILE A 78 -2.64 -0.06 -1.47
CA ILE A 78 -2.37 0.18 -2.89
C ILE A 78 -2.37 -1.17 -3.58
N GLU A 79 -3.12 -1.30 -4.67
CA GLU A 79 -3.04 -2.43 -5.59
C GLU A 79 -2.11 -2.07 -6.76
N PRO A 80 -0.86 -2.54 -6.77
CA PRO A 80 0.12 -2.13 -7.78
C PRO A 80 -0.31 -2.46 -9.21
N GLU A 81 -1.04 -3.56 -9.39
CA GLU A 81 -1.56 -4.02 -10.67
C GLU A 81 -2.57 -3.02 -11.24
N PHE A 82 -3.45 -2.48 -10.41
CA PHE A 82 -4.41 -1.45 -10.81
C PHE A 82 -3.73 -0.13 -11.16
N GLU A 83 -2.76 0.33 -10.34
CA GLU A 83 -1.98 1.54 -10.64
C GLU A 83 -1.20 1.41 -11.96
N ALA A 84 -0.65 0.22 -12.24
CA ALA A 84 0.00 -0.08 -13.49
C ALA A 84 -0.98 -0.04 -14.67
N ALA A 85 -2.19 -0.59 -14.52
CA ALA A 85 -3.23 -0.53 -15.54
C ALA A 85 -3.63 0.92 -15.87
N LEU A 86 -3.83 1.77 -14.85
CA LEU A 86 -4.10 3.21 -15.05
C LEU A 86 -2.94 3.90 -15.78
N SER A 87 -1.70 3.56 -15.44
CA SER A 87 -0.50 4.10 -16.09
C SER A 87 -0.38 3.70 -17.56
N LEU A 88 -0.75 2.46 -17.90
CA LEU A 88 -0.82 1.99 -19.29
C LEU A 88 -1.88 2.75 -20.08
N VAL A 89 -3.09 2.90 -19.52
CA VAL A 89 -4.17 3.67 -20.15
C VAL A 89 -3.74 5.12 -20.37
N HIS A 90 -3.14 5.74 -19.35
CA HIS A 90 -2.57 7.09 -19.47
C HIS A 90 -1.60 7.19 -20.65
N SER A 91 -0.64 6.25 -20.73
CA SER A 91 0.38 6.22 -21.77
C SER A 91 -0.23 6.08 -23.18
N VAL A 92 -1.24 5.21 -23.35
CA VAL A 92 -1.95 5.05 -24.63
C VAL A 92 -2.66 6.33 -25.04
N MET A 93 -3.31 7.02 -24.10
CA MET A 93 -4.00 8.28 -24.42
C MET A 93 -3.02 9.38 -24.82
N GLN A 94 -1.84 9.46 -24.20
CA GLN A 94 -0.77 10.37 -24.62
C GLN A 94 -0.27 10.07 -26.02
N ILE A 95 -0.03 8.80 -26.35
CA ILE A 95 0.39 8.39 -27.70
C ILE A 95 -0.66 8.80 -28.75
N LYS A 96 -1.95 8.78 -28.40
CA LYS A 96 -3.04 9.23 -29.27
C LYS A 96 -3.19 10.76 -29.36
N GLY A 97 -2.40 11.53 -28.62
CA GLY A 97 -2.45 13.00 -28.62
C GLY A 97 -3.55 13.62 -27.77
N GLU A 98 -4.10 12.87 -26.80
CA GLU A 98 -5.09 13.42 -25.85
C GLU A 98 -4.43 14.38 -24.86
N LYS A 99 -5.19 15.37 -24.37
CA LYS A 99 -4.69 16.33 -23.38
C LYS A 99 -4.66 15.71 -21.97
N ASP A 100 -3.52 15.81 -21.29
CA ASP A 100 -3.30 15.37 -19.90
C ASP A 100 -4.47 15.66 -18.97
N ARG A 101 -4.99 16.90 -18.98
CA ARG A 101 -6.04 17.32 -18.05
C ARG A 101 -7.31 16.46 -18.14
N LYS A 102 -7.70 16.05 -19.35
CA LYS A 102 -8.90 15.24 -19.56
C LYS A 102 -8.67 13.79 -19.13
N VAL A 103 -7.49 13.25 -19.45
CA VAL A 103 -7.09 11.89 -19.11
C VAL A 103 -6.99 11.73 -17.60
N LEU A 104 -6.29 12.64 -16.92
CA LEU A 104 -6.10 12.61 -15.47
C LEU A 104 -7.42 12.76 -14.71
N TYR A 105 -8.33 13.60 -15.21
CA TYR A 105 -9.68 13.71 -14.64
C TYR A 105 -10.44 12.37 -14.73
N TRP A 106 -10.39 11.70 -15.88
CA TRP A 106 -11.07 10.43 -16.08
C TRP A 106 -10.45 9.30 -15.23
N LEU A 107 -9.11 9.21 -15.16
CA LEU A 107 -8.42 8.22 -14.32
C LEU A 107 -8.72 8.43 -12.83
N ARG A 108 -8.84 9.68 -12.38
CA ARG A 108 -9.24 9.99 -11.01
C ARG A 108 -10.63 9.45 -10.69
N ASN A 109 -11.59 9.67 -11.58
CA ASN A 109 -12.96 9.15 -11.40
C ASN A 109 -12.98 7.61 -11.34
N ILE A 110 -12.16 6.94 -12.14
CA ILE A 110 -12.05 5.46 -12.10
C ILE A 110 -11.48 4.99 -10.78
N LYS A 111 -10.45 5.67 -10.28
CA LYS A 111 -9.85 5.35 -8.99
C LYS A 111 -10.85 5.56 -7.84
N GLU A 112 -11.58 6.68 -7.85
CA GLU A 112 -12.63 6.95 -6.88
C GLU A 112 -13.76 5.92 -6.94
N LEU A 113 -14.18 5.49 -8.14
CA LEU A 113 -15.16 4.40 -8.29
C LEU A 113 -14.63 3.07 -7.74
N ASN A 114 -13.36 2.74 -7.99
CA ASN A 114 -12.74 1.55 -7.44
C ASN A 114 -12.72 1.58 -5.90
N ASP A 115 -12.29 2.71 -5.31
CA ASP A 115 -12.23 2.91 -3.87
C ASP A 115 -13.63 2.86 -3.19
N LEU A 116 -14.69 3.21 -3.92
CA LEU A 116 -16.08 3.11 -3.46
C LEU A 116 -16.64 1.68 -3.55
N HIS A 117 -16.28 0.93 -4.58
CA HIS A 117 -16.67 -0.48 -4.71
C HIS A 117 -15.98 -1.39 -3.68
N GLU A 118 -14.82 -0.98 -3.12
CA GLU A 118 -14.18 -1.60 -1.94
C GLU A 118 -14.99 -1.46 -0.63
N GLY A 119 -16.28 -1.08 -0.67
CA GLY A 119 -17.13 -0.94 0.51
C GLY A 119 -18.51 -1.62 0.41
N GLU A 120 -18.85 -2.25 -0.71
CA GLU A 120 -20.23 -2.70 -1.01
C GLU A 120 -20.41 -4.20 -1.30
N GLU A 121 -19.37 -5.04 -1.28
CA GLU A 121 -19.53 -6.50 -1.41
C GLU A 121 -19.59 -7.20 -0.04
N VAL A 122 -20.78 -7.27 0.57
CA VAL A 122 -21.12 -8.12 1.74
C VAL A 122 -21.84 -9.39 1.30
#